data_AF-A0A846GBT8-F1
#
_entry.id   AF-A0A846GBT8-F1
#
_cell.length_a   1.000
_cell.length_b   1.000
_cell.length_c   1.000
_cell.angle_alpha   90.00
_cell.angle_beta   90.00
_cell.angle_gamma   90.00
#
_symmetry.space_group_name_H-M   'P 1'
#
loop_
_entity.id
_entity.type
_entity.pdbx_description
1 polymer ?
#
loop_
_entity_poly.entity_id
_entity_poly.type
_entity_poly.pdbx_seq_one_letter_code
_entity_poly.pdbx_strand_id
1 'polypeptide(L)'
;MYSCQQVLVAQNSELIAILTFLCEQSHKLTNMGIYYSRQLFFKSHKTLGKYDLEKVYKKNNHYKVLHSQAAQQILRTVAESFRSYYCLIKAYSEGKVSDRARIPNYRTPDRIFSGNTKVSGKPF
;
A
#
# COMPACT_ATOMS: atom_id res chain seq x y z
N MET A 1 -35.35 -3.44 3.74
CA MET A 1 -34.41 -2.31 3.65
C MET A 1 -33.47 -2.40 4.84
N TYR A 2 -32.17 -2.64 4.64
CA TYR A 2 -31.19 -2.54 5.73
C TYR A 2 -30.79 -1.06 5.84
N SER A 3 -31.21 -0.40 6.91
CA SER A 3 -30.69 0.90 7.29
C SER A 3 -29.31 0.71 7.91
N CYS A 4 -28.28 1.22 7.24
CA CYS A 4 -26.92 1.21 7.78
C CYS A 4 -26.75 2.42 8.71
N GLN A 5 -26.50 2.19 9.99
CA GLN A 5 -26.17 3.26 10.94
C GLN A 5 -24.70 3.66 10.79
N GLN A 6 -24.45 4.96 10.56
CA GLN A 6 -23.10 5.51 10.58
C GLN A 6 -22.62 5.58 12.03
N VAL A 7 -21.65 4.74 12.38
CA VAL A 7 -20.92 4.84 13.64
C VAL A 7 -19.78 5.84 13.43
N LEU A 8 -19.93 7.05 13.97
CA LEU A 8 -18.91 8.11 13.88
C LEU A 8 -17.78 7.81 14.87
N VAL A 9 -16.60 7.45 14.33
CA VAL A 9 -15.36 7.19 15.10
C VAL A 9 -14.86 8.44 15.86
N ALA A 10 -15.39 9.63 15.53
CA ALA A 10 -14.95 10.93 16.02
C ALA A 10 -15.07 11.15 17.55
N GLN A 11 -15.71 10.24 18.28
CA GLN A 11 -16.09 10.44 19.69
C GLN A 11 -15.05 9.90 20.69
N ASN A 12 -14.13 9.03 20.25
CA ASN A 12 -13.17 8.39 21.15
C ASN A 12 -11.72 8.70 20.73
N SER A 13 -11.05 9.57 21.50
CA SER A 13 -9.66 10.00 21.26
C SER A 13 -8.66 8.84 21.29
N GLU A 14 -8.87 7.84 22.16
CA GLU A 14 -7.96 6.69 22.26
C GLU A 14 -8.07 5.80 21.02
N LEU A 15 -9.31 5.56 20.55
CA LEU A 15 -9.55 4.79 19.33
C LEU A 15 -8.92 5.44 18.10
N ILE A 16 -9.04 6.77 17.99
CA ILE A 16 -8.40 7.53 16.91
C ILE A 16 -6.88 7.34 16.97
N ALA A 17 -6.26 7.45 18.14
CA ALA A 17 -4.82 7.27 18.30
C ALA A 17 -4.36 5.86 17.88
N ILE A 18 -5.10 4.81 18.25
CA ILE A 18 -4.80 3.42 17.86
C ILE A 18 -4.92 3.24 16.34
N LEU A 19 -5.98 3.77 15.73
CA LEU A 19 -6.21 3.68 14.28
C LEU A 19 -5.13 4.45 13.50
N THR A 20 -4.79 5.66 13.93
CA THR A 20 -3.71 6.45 13.34
C THR A 20 -2.40 5.68 13.40
N PHE A 21 -2.06 5.09 14.56
CA PHE A 21 -0.87 4.27 14.69
C PHE A 21 -0.87 3.07 13.71
N LEU A 22 -1.97 2.33 13.61
CA LEU A 22 -2.08 1.20 12.67
C LEU A 22 -1.93 1.64 11.20
N CYS A 23 -2.52 2.78 10.83
CA CYS A 23 -2.37 3.37 9.50
C CYS A 23 -0.90 3.72 9.20
N GLU A 24 -0.18 4.32 10.16
CA GLU A 24 1.25 4.61 10.00
C GLU A 24 2.09 3.35 9.83
N GLN A 25 1.82 2.29 10.61
CA GLN A 25 2.55 1.03 10.49
C GLN A 25 2.27 0.35 9.14
N SER A 26 1.02 0.37 8.68
CA SER A 26 0.62 -0.11 7.36
C SER A 26 1.33 0.62 6.23
N HIS A 27 1.45 1.95 6.35
CA HIS A 27 2.17 2.78 5.39
C HIS A 27 3.65 2.44 5.32
N LYS A 28 4.30 2.28 6.47
CA LYS A 28 5.70 1.85 6.58
C LYS A 28 5.89 0.48 5.93
N LEU A 29 5.04 -0.50 6.25
CA LEU A 29 5.09 -1.84 5.66
C LEU A 29 4.92 -1.81 4.13
N THR A 30 4.02 -0.97 3.62
CA THR A 30 3.83 -0.76 2.17
C THR A 30 5.11 -0.24 1.51
N ASN A 31 5.72 0.80 2.09
CA ASN A 31 6.96 1.37 1.57
C ASN A 31 8.14 0.39 1.62
N MET A 32 8.22 -0.45 2.65
CA MET A 32 9.21 -1.55 2.72
C MET A 32 8.98 -2.59 1.61
N GLY A 33 7.73 -2.95 1.33
CA GLY A 33 7.38 -3.84 0.22
C GLY A 33 7.78 -3.27 -1.15
N ILE A 34 7.55 -1.97 -1.35
CA ILE A 34 7.93 -1.26 -2.58
C ILE A 34 9.44 -1.20 -2.71
N TYR A 35 10.16 -0.86 -1.63
CA TYR A 35 11.63 -0.79 -1.63
C TYR A 35 12.26 -2.11 -2.08
N TYR A 36 11.84 -3.22 -1.46
CA TYR A 36 12.38 -4.54 -1.78
C TYR A 36 12.07 -4.95 -3.23
N SER A 37 10.83 -4.71 -3.68
CA SER A 37 10.42 -5.00 -5.06
C SER A 37 11.23 -4.21 -6.08
N ARG A 38 11.49 -2.91 -5.82
CA ARG A 38 12.36 -2.08 -6.67
C ARG A 38 13.80 -2.58 -6.66
N GLN A 39 14.33 -2.94 -5.50
CA GLN A 39 15.69 -3.45 -5.37
C GLN A 39 15.88 -4.73 -6.20
N LEU A 40 14.93 -5.67 -6.13
CA LEU A 40 14.95 -6.88 -6.95
C LEU A 40 14.87 -6.59 -8.44
N PHE A 41 14.04 -5.62 -8.83
CA PHE A 41 13.90 -5.21 -10.23
C PHE A 41 15.20 -4.62 -10.79
N PHE A 42 15.81 -3.66 -10.08
CA PHE A 42 16.99 -2.95 -10.57
C PHE A 42 18.29 -3.75 -10.43
N LYS A 43 18.44 -4.58 -9.40
CA LYS A 43 19.69 -5.31 -9.15
C LYS A 43 19.71 -6.71 -9.73
N SER A 44 18.58 -7.43 -9.63
CA SER A 44 18.53 -8.85 -9.93
C SER A 44 17.71 -9.16 -11.18
N HIS A 45 17.01 -8.17 -11.75
CA HIS A 45 16.03 -8.34 -12.84
C HIS A 45 15.02 -9.47 -12.60
N LYS A 46 14.74 -9.78 -11.32
CA LYS A 46 13.82 -10.84 -10.91
C LYS A 46 12.43 -10.28 -10.66
N THR A 47 11.42 -11.02 -11.13
CA THR A 47 10.02 -10.73 -10.81
C THR A 47 9.66 -11.31 -9.44
N LEU A 48 8.84 -10.58 -8.70
CA LEU A 48 8.38 -10.99 -7.39
C LEU A 48 7.13 -11.89 -7.51
N GLY A 49 7.12 -13.02 -6.81
CA GLY A 49 5.94 -13.86 -6.62
C GLY A 49 4.96 -13.28 -5.60
N LYS A 50 3.69 -13.70 -5.67
CA LYS A 50 2.60 -13.20 -4.83
C LYS A 50 2.89 -13.25 -3.33
N TYR A 51 3.59 -14.29 -2.88
CA TYR A 51 3.83 -14.60 -1.47
C TYR A 51 5.25 -14.27 -0.99
N ASP A 52 6.13 -13.78 -1.88
CA ASP A 52 7.55 -13.63 -1.55
C ASP A 52 7.77 -12.53 -0.53
N LEU A 53 7.03 -11.41 -0.65
CA LEU A 53 7.08 -10.32 0.33
C LEU A 53 6.62 -10.76 1.72
N GLU A 54 5.57 -11.60 1.80
CA GLU A 54 5.09 -12.13 3.08
C GLU A 54 6.17 -12.96 3.77
N LYS A 55 6.88 -13.82 3.02
CA LYS A 55 7.96 -14.65 3.58
C LYS A 55 9.11 -13.81 4.10
N VAL A 56 9.49 -12.76 3.38
CA VAL A 56 10.58 -11.85 3.77
C VAL A 56 10.22 -11.04 5.02
N TYR A 57 9.00 -10.48 5.06
CA TYR A 57 8.61 -9.54 6.12
C TYR A 57 7.89 -10.15 7.31
N LYS A 58 7.62 -11.47 7.33
CA LYS A 58 6.93 -12.16 8.44
C LYS A 58 7.55 -11.91 9.83
N LYS A 59 8.88 -11.73 9.89
CA LYS A 59 9.61 -11.49 11.15
C LYS A 59 9.71 -10.00 11.52
N ASN A 60 9.33 -9.09 10.63
CA ASN A 60 9.47 -7.64 10.82
C ASN A 60 8.49 -7.12 11.89
N ASN A 61 8.92 -6.11 12.66
CA ASN A 61 8.09 -5.52 13.70
C ASN A 61 6.83 -4.84 13.13
N HIS A 62 6.95 -4.11 12.02
CA HIS A 62 5.80 -3.46 11.37
C HIS A 62 4.75 -4.46 10.88
N TYR A 63 5.19 -5.66 10.48
CA TYR A 63 4.30 -6.75 10.12
C TYR A 63 3.58 -7.33 11.34
N LYS A 64 4.31 -7.53 12.45
CA LYS A 64 3.77 -8.11 13.69
C LYS A 64 2.79 -7.20 14.43
N VAL A 65 2.94 -5.88 14.28
CA VAL A 65 2.02 -4.90 14.89
C VAL A 65 0.63 -4.93 14.24
N LEU A 66 0.55 -5.32 12.97
CA LEU A 66 -0.70 -5.44 12.26
C LEU A 66 -1.30 -6.84 12.45
N HIS A 67 -2.62 -6.95 12.31
CA HIS A 67 -3.26 -8.26 12.20
C HIS A 67 -2.70 -9.00 10.99
N SER A 68 -2.44 -10.31 11.15
CA SER A 68 -1.73 -11.13 10.16
C SER A 68 -2.34 -11.03 8.76
N GLN A 69 -3.67 -11.14 8.66
CA GLN A 69 -4.39 -11.04 7.40
C GLN A 69 -4.25 -9.67 6.75
N ALA A 70 -4.30 -8.59 7.53
CA ALA A 70 -4.14 -7.23 7.02
C ALA A 70 -2.72 -7.00 6.49
N ALA A 71 -1.70 -7.44 7.23
CA ALA A 71 -0.31 -7.36 6.81
C ALA A 71 -0.03 -8.13 5.52
N GLN A 72 -0.59 -9.34 5.39
CA GLN A 72 -0.51 -10.14 4.16
C GLN A 72 -1.17 -9.42 2.98
N GLN A 73 -2.36 -8.88 3.18
CA GLN A 73 -3.08 -8.19 2.11
C GLN A 73 -2.31 -6.96 1.61
N ILE A 74 -1.72 -6.17 2.51
CA ILE A 74 -0.87 -5.03 2.15
C ILE A 74 0.27 -5.47 1.24
N LEU A 75 1.00 -6.52 1.62
CA LEU A 75 2.14 -7.01 0.84
C LEU A 75 1.70 -7.64 -0.49
N ARG A 76 0.55 -8.31 -0.54
CA ARG A 76 -0.04 -8.85 -1.78
C ARG A 76 -0.42 -7.74 -2.74
N THR A 77 -1.06 -6.68 -2.27
CA THR A 77 -1.41 -5.52 -3.10
C THR A 77 -0.17 -4.86 -3.70
N VAL A 78 0.94 -4.79 -2.94
CA VAL A 78 2.22 -4.35 -3.51
C VAL A 78 2.70 -5.32 -4.59
N ALA A 79 2.73 -6.63 -4.33
CA ALA A 79 3.14 -7.64 -5.32
C ALA A 79 2.30 -7.58 -6.61
N GLU A 80 0.98 -7.44 -6.50
CA GLU A 80 0.04 -7.31 -7.61
C GLU A 80 0.29 -6.04 -8.42
N SER A 81 0.60 -4.92 -7.75
CA SER A 81 0.96 -3.66 -8.42
C SER A 81 2.23 -3.82 -9.28
N PHE A 82 3.25 -4.50 -8.76
CA PHE A 82 4.47 -4.79 -9.52
C PHE A 82 4.23 -5.79 -10.66
N ARG A 83 3.38 -6.81 -10.44
CA ARG A 83 3.00 -7.74 -11.50
C ARG A 83 2.30 -7.03 -12.65
N SER A 84 1.36 -6.14 -12.34
CA SER A 84 0.68 -5.31 -13.34
C SER A 84 1.68 -4.45 -14.11
N TYR A 85 2.61 -3.80 -13.41
CA TYR A 85 3.68 -3.03 -14.04
C TYR A 85 4.53 -3.85 -15.01
N TYR A 86 4.93 -5.08 -14.65
CA TYR A 86 5.69 -5.96 -15.54
C TYR A 86 4.89 -6.36 -16.79
N CYS A 87 3.60 -6.68 -16.62
CA CYS A 87 2.71 -6.97 -17.74
C CYS A 87 2.58 -5.77 -18.69
N LEU A 88 2.47 -4.55 -18.16
CA LEU A 88 2.38 -3.32 -18.96
C LEU A 88 3.68 -3.02 -19.70
N ILE A 89 4.86 -3.21 -19.09
CA ILE A 89 6.15 -3.06 -19.80
C ILE A 89 6.23 -4.05 -20.96
N LYS A 90 5.85 -5.31 -20.74
CA LYS A 90 5.86 -6.33 -21.79
C LYS A 90 4.91 -5.94 -22.93
N ALA A 91 3.69 -5.51 -22.61
CA ALA A 91 2.72 -5.07 -23.62
C ALA A 91 3.18 -3.83 -24.40
N TYR A 92 3.85 -2.89 -23.74
CA TYR A 92 4.49 -1.73 -24.39
C TYR A 92 5.61 -2.17 -25.34
N SER A 93 6.46 -3.11 -24.93
CA SER A 93 7.50 -3.67 -25.79
C SER A 93 6.95 -4.43 -27.00
N GLU A 94 5.74 -4.97 -26.90
CA GLU A 94 5.02 -5.65 -27.99
C GLU A 94 4.21 -4.67 -28.87
N GLY A 95 4.21 -3.36 -28.56
CA GLY A 95 3.46 -2.34 -29.30
C GLY A 95 1.94 -2.37 -29.06
N LYS A 96 1.46 -3.13 -28.06
CA LYS A 96 0.02 -3.22 -27.72
C LYS A 96 -0.50 -2.02 -26.93
N VAL A 97 0.39 -1.26 -26.31
CA VAL A 97 0.07 -0.09 -25.49
C VAL A 97 0.99 1.05 -25.92
N SER A 98 0.43 2.24 -26.15
CA SER A 98 1.17 3.45 -26.56
C SER A 98 1.98 4.07 -25.43
N ASP A 99 1.51 3.91 -24.19
CA ASP A 99 2.06 4.59 -23.02
C ASP A 99 2.96 3.66 -22.19
N ARG A 100 4.13 4.17 -21.83
CA ARG A 100 5.06 3.46 -20.95
C ARG A 100 4.61 3.58 -19.50
N ALA A 101 4.30 2.45 -18.87
CA ALA A 101 3.95 2.40 -17.45
C ALA A 101 5.10 2.90 -16.56
N ARG A 102 4.75 3.56 -15.45
CA ARG A 102 5.70 4.02 -14.44
C ARG A 102 5.82 2.98 -13.32
N ILE A 103 7.03 2.82 -12.80
CA ILE A 103 7.29 1.93 -11.68
C ILE A 103 6.52 2.39 -10.43
N PRO A 104 5.97 1.49 -9.59
CA PRO A 104 5.32 1.87 -8.35
C PRO A 104 6.26 2.71 -7.46
N ASN A 105 5.77 3.89 -7.06
CA ASN A 105 6.50 4.85 -6.23
C ASN A 105 6.15 4.68 -4.75
N TYR A 106 7.07 5.13 -3.89
CA TYR A 106 6.84 5.19 -2.46
C TYR A 106 5.63 6.06 -2.14
N ARG A 107 4.85 5.66 -1.15
CA ARG A 107 3.77 6.49 -0.64
C ARG A 107 4.35 7.60 0.22
N THR A 108 4.00 8.84 -0.10
CA THR A 108 4.27 10.00 0.74
C THR A 108 3.48 9.90 2.04
N PRO A 109 4.09 10.19 3.20
CA PRO A 109 3.34 10.28 4.43
C PRO A 109 2.46 11.52 4.36
N ASP A 110 1.20 11.31 3.99
CA ASP A 110 0.20 12.37 4.09
C ASP A 110 -0.05 12.62 5.58
N ARG A 111 0.07 13.87 6.05
CA ARG A 111 -0.30 14.26 7.43
C ARG A 111 -1.83 14.17 7.59
N ILE A 112 -2.37 12.96 7.64
CA ILE A 112 -3.83 12.74 7.65
C ILE A 112 -4.47 13.15 8.99
N PHE A 113 -3.70 13.27 10.09
CA PHE A 113 -4.28 13.48 11.43
C PHE A 113 -3.81 14.73 12.18
N SER A 114 -3.04 15.61 11.53
CA SER A 114 -2.64 16.89 12.16
C SER A 114 -3.63 18.00 11.77
N GLY A 115 -4.72 18.10 12.53
CA GLY A 115 -5.53 19.32 12.64
C GLY A 115 -6.76 19.40 11.72
N ASN A 116 -7.90 19.77 12.32
CA ASN A 116 -9.03 20.40 11.63
C ASN A 116 -8.52 21.53 10.72
N THR A 117 -8.52 21.36 9.39
CA THR A 117 -8.62 22.47 8.43
C THR A 117 -8.96 21.97 7.03
N LYS A 118 -10.13 22.43 6.55
CA LYS A 118 -10.55 22.60 5.15
C LYS A 118 -10.58 21.37 4.25
N VAL A 119 -11.80 20.82 4.13
CA VAL A 119 -12.31 20.25 2.88
C VAL A 119 -12.26 21.35 1.81
N SER A 120 -11.13 21.49 1.11
CA SER A 120 -11.10 22.19 -0.17
C SER A 120 -11.41 21.16 -1.25
N GLY A 121 -12.64 21.21 -1.75
CA GLY A 121 -13.08 20.34 -2.83
C GLY A 121 -12.26 20.51 -4.11
N LYS A 122 -12.45 19.56 -5.02
CA LYS A 122 -12.90 19.85 -6.39
C LYS A 122 -13.77 18.70 -6.89
N PRO A 123 -14.87 19.01 -7.59
CA PRO A 123 -15.79 18.02 -8.14
C PRO A 123 -15.22 17.42 -9.42
N PHE A 124 -15.51 16.14 -9.62
CA PHE A 124 -15.86 15.58 -10.92
C PHE A 124 -17.10 14.73 -10.71
#